data_AF-A0A2V3J9J9-F1
#
_entry.id   AF-A0A2V3J9J9-F1
#
_cell.length_a   1.000
_cell.length_b   1.000
_cell.length_c   1.000
_cell.angle_alpha   90.00
_cell.angle_beta   90.00
_cell.angle_gamma   90.00
#
_symmetry.space_group_name_H-M   'P 1'
#
loop_
_entity.id
_entity.type
_entity.pdbx_description
1 polymer ?
#
loop_
_entity_poly.entity_id
_entity_poly.type
_entity_poly.pdbx_seq_one_letter_code
_entity_poly.pdbx_strand_id
1 'polypeptide(L)'
;MSEIRPSIRTLRDVGYRVILKRDDGSPRLVLRCFVKEGQYGKFISIEQHWVQRMEGNRIVDSQWARKRYSFPYDREKALGTWNSIRELLEEALGEAKATTTTPAGGELEKEVEEEFGDELGGLEEEL
;
A
#
# COMPACT_ATOMS: atom_id res chain seq x y z
N MET A 1 -33.78 0.94 10.69
CA MET A 1 -32.75 1.88 10.20
C MET A 1 -32.08 1.24 9.01
N SER A 2 -32.25 1.77 7.80
CA SER A 2 -31.66 1.23 6.58
C SER A 2 -30.18 1.61 6.51
N GLU A 3 -29.29 0.64 6.76
CA GLU A 3 -27.85 0.76 6.51
C GLU A 3 -27.60 0.87 5.00
N ILE A 4 -27.75 2.07 4.44
CA ILE A 4 -27.29 2.34 3.08
C ILE A 4 -25.77 2.36 3.13
N ARG A 5 -25.13 1.19 2.96
CA ARG A 5 -23.69 1.12 2.75
C ARG A 5 -23.37 2.05 1.57
N PRO A 6 -22.48 3.04 1.73
CA PRO A 6 -22.04 3.86 0.61
C PRO A 6 -21.47 2.96 -0.48
N SER A 7 -22.14 2.88 -1.63
CA SER A 7 -21.64 2.11 -2.77
C SER A 7 -20.44 2.86 -3.35
N ILE A 8 -19.22 2.44 -2.99
CA ILE A 8 -18.00 2.94 -3.63
C ILE A 8 -17.83 2.17 -4.95
N ARG A 9 -17.80 2.90 -6.06
CA ARG A 9 -17.58 2.34 -7.40
C ARG A 9 -16.20 2.71 -7.92
N THR A 10 -15.48 1.74 -8.50
CA THR A 10 -14.26 2.03 -9.27
C THR A 10 -14.62 2.57 -10.65
N LEU A 11 -14.13 3.76 -10.98
CA LEU A 11 -14.29 4.39 -12.29
C LEU A 11 -13.13 4.07 -13.23
N ARG A 12 -11.90 3.97 -12.71
CA ARG A 12 -10.69 3.71 -13.50
C ARG A 12 -9.64 2.98 -12.67
N ASP A 13 -9.01 1.97 -13.27
CA ASP A 13 -7.74 1.40 -12.82
C ASP A 13 -6.59 2.14 -13.52
N VAL A 14 -5.71 2.78 -12.73
CA VAL A 14 -4.56 3.54 -13.23
C VAL A 14 -3.33 2.65 -13.41
N GLY A 15 -3.31 1.48 -12.77
CA GLY A 15 -2.19 0.55 -12.75
C GLY A 15 -1.59 0.40 -11.35
N TYR A 16 -0.34 -0.07 -11.29
CA TYR A 16 0.29 -0.45 -10.03
C TYR A 16 1.78 -0.08 -9.96
N ARG A 17 2.32 -0.12 -8.74
CA ARG A 17 3.76 -0.06 -8.43
C ARG A 17 4.13 -1.22 -7.51
N VAL A 18 5.26 -1.86 -7.80
CA VAL A 18 5.73 -3.01 -7.03
C VAL A 18 6.43 -2.52 -5.77
N ILE A 19 6.04 -3.07 -4.62
CA ILE A 19 6.71 -2.86 -3.33
C ILE A 19 7.68 -4.00 -3.09
N LEU A 20 7.19 -5.25 -3.16
CA LEU A 20 8.00 -6.46 -2.96
C LEU A 20 7.91 -7.37 -4.18
N LYS A 21 9.02 -7.99 -4.53
CA LYS A 21 9.12 -9.05 -5.55
C LYS A 21 9.32 -10.41 -4.88
N ARG A 22 8.96 -11.48 -5.58
CA ARG A 22 9.38 -12.85 -5.27
C ARG A 22 10.80 -13.07 -5.79
N ASP A 23 11.38 -14.23 -5.45
CA ASP A 23 12.73 -14.63 -5.87
C ASP A 23 12.87 -14.76 -7.40
N ASP A 24 11.78 -15.14 -8.08
CA ASP A 24 11.70 -15.21 -9.54
C ASP A 24 11.56 -13.82 -10.22
N GLY A 25 11.57 -12.73 -9.43
CA GLY A 25 11.43 -11.36 -9.90
C GLY A 25 9.99 -10.91 -10.15
N SER A 26 9.00 -11.79 -10.01
CA SER A 26 7.59 -11.46 -10.16
C SER A 26 7.07 -10.58 -9.01
N PRO A 27 6.05 -9.72 -9.23
CA PRO A 27 5.48 -8.91 -8.15
C PRO A 27 4.80 -9.77 -7.08
N ARG A 28 5.20 -9.61 -5.80
CA ARG A 28 4.55 -10.24 -4.63
C ARG A 28 3.54 -9.30 -3.98
N LEU A 29 3.94 -8.04 -3.77
CA LEU A 29 3.16 -7.00 -3.11
C LEU A 29 3.19 -5.72 -3.95
N VAL A 30 2.02 -5.13 -4.19
CA VAL A 30 1.89 -3.93 -5.03
C VAL A 30 1.01 -2.88 -4.37
N LEU A 31 1.21 -1.62 -4.77
CA LEU A 31 0.24 -0.54 -4.63
C LEU A 31 -0.52 -0.41 -5.95
N ARG A 32 -1.84 -0.65 -5.93
CA ARG A 32 -2.74 -0.41 -7.05
C ARG A 32 -3.41 0.95 -6.89
N CYS A 33 -3.49 1.72 -7.97
CA CYS A 33 -4.10 3.05 -7.96
C CYS A 33 -5.41 3.03 -8.73
N PHE A 34 -6.47 3.52 -8.10
CA PHE A 34 -7.81 3.57 -8.65
C PHE A 34 -8.39 4.98 -8.54
N VAL A 35 -9.15 5.40 -9.54
CA VAL A 35 -10.11 6.49 -9.38
C VAL A 35 -11.46 5.87 -9.00
N LYS A 36 -12.01 6.26 -7.86
CA LYS A 36 -13.27 5.75 -7.34
C LYS A 36 -14.26 6.89 -7.12
N GLU A 37 -15.54 6.57 -7.05
CA GLU A 37 -16.63 7.49 -6.75
C GLU A 37 -17.46 6.92 -5.60
N GLY A 38 -17.64 7.73 -4.56
CA GLY A 38 -18.49 7.41 -3.42
C GLY A 38 -19.53 8.51 -3.20
N GLN A 39 -20.21 8.47 -2.05
CA GLN A 39 -21.27 9.44 -1.71
C GLN A 39 -20.79 10.90 -1.67
N TYR A 40 -19.49 11.13 -1.41
CA TYR A 40 -18.89 12.47 -1.35
C TYR A 40 -18.18 12.89 -2.65
N GLY A 41 -18.40 12.15 -3.74
CA GLY A 41 -17.82 12.42 -5.05
C GLY A 41 -16.60 11.55 -5.38
N LYS A 42 -15.81 12.01 -6.35
CA LYS A 42 -14.64 11.29 -6.88
C LYS A 42 -13.43 11.45 -5.96
N PHE A 43 -12.65 10.38 -5.84
CA PHE A 43 -11.40 10.36 -5.10
C PHE A 43 -10.42 9.36 -5.73
N ILE A 44 -9.13 9.51 -5.40
CA ILE A 44 -8.07 8.59 -5.79
C ILE A 44 -7.82 7.65 -4.60
N SER A 45 -7.81 6.34 -4.85
CA SER A 45 -7.53 5.31 -3.85
C SER A 45 -6.28 4.54 -4.26
N ILE A 46 -5.24 4.58 -3.42
CA ILE A 46 -4.04 3.76 -3.58
C ILE A 46 -4.15 2.63 -2.56
N GLU A 47 -4.23 1.40 -3.02
CA GLU A 47 -4.58 0.23 -2.22
C GLU A 47 -3.44 -0.79 -2.29
N GLN A 48 -3.08 -1.37 -1.15
CA GLN A 48 -2.08 -2.41 -1.09
C GLN A 48 -2.72 -3.77 -1.42
N HIS A 49 -2.10 -4.54 -2.30
CA HIS A 49 -2.60 -5.85 -2.71
C HIS A 49 -1.49 -6.91 -2.77
N TRP A 50 -1.78 -8.09 -2.22
CA TRP A 50 -1.01 -9.31 -2.47
C TRP A 50 -1.37 -9.83 -3.86
N VAL A 51 -0.36 -10.02 -4.70
CA VAL A 51 -0.56 -10.52 -6.07
C VAL A 51 -0.69 -12.03 -6.01
N GLN A 52 -1.84 -12.57 -6.41
CA GLN A 52 -2.07 -14.02 -6.47
C GLN A 52 -1.69 -14.56 -7.84
N ARG A 53 -2.08 -13.85 -8.91
CA ARG A 53 -1.80 -14.28 -10.29
C ARG A 53 -1.61 -13.12 -11.25
N MET A 54 -0.68 -13.30 -12.18
CA MET A 54 -0.34 -12.36 -13.25
C MET A 54 -0.57 -13.00 -14.62
N GLU A 55 -1.04 -12.21 -15.58
CA GLU A 55 -1.01 -12.54 -17.01
C GLU A 55 -0.23 -11.45 -17.75
N GLY A 56 1.02 -11.76 -18.10
CA GLY A 56 1.98 -10.77 -18.58
C GLY A 56 2.17 -9.63 -17.57
N ASN A 57 1.86 -8.40 -17.98
CA ASN A 57 1.97 -7.20 -17.15
C ASN A 57 0.66 -6.82 -16.44
N ARG A 58 -0.35 -7.70 -16.40
CA ARG A 58 -1.64 -7.45 -15.77
C ARG A 58 -1.85 -8.35 -14.56
N ILE A 59 -2.27 -7.75 -13.46
CA ILE A 59 -2.75 -8.47 -12.28
C ILE A 59 -4.17 -8.94 -12.58
N VAL A 60 -4.34 -10.25 -12.77
CA VAL A 60 -5.65 -10.86 -12.99
C VAL A 60 -6.32 -11.29 -11.69
N ASP A 61 -5.52 -11.58 -10.67
CA ASP A 61 -6.03 -11.89 -9.34
C ASP A 61 -5.14 -11.31 -8.24
N SER A 62 -5.78 -10.73 -7.23
CA SER A 62 -5.11 -10.09 -6.11
C SER A 62 -6.01 -9.98 -4.90
N GLN A 63 -5.43 -10.19 -3.73
CA GLN A 63 -6.13 -10.03 -2.45
C GLN A 63 -5.77 -8.67 -1.84
N TRP A 64 -6.75 -7.99 -1.28
CA TRP A 64 -6.51 -6.71 -0.59
C TRP A 64 -5.71 -6.93 0.70
N ALA A 65 -4.61 -6.18 0.86
CA ALA A 65 -3.65 -6.31 1.95
C ALA A 65 -3.88 -5.29 3.08
N ARG A 66 -5.13 -4.84 3.28
CA ARG A 66 -5.61 -3.92 4.34
C ARG A 66 -5.19 -2.45 4.25
N LYS A 67 -4.00 -2.10 3.74
CA LYS A 67 -3.59 -0.67 3.67
C LYS A 67 -4.20 0.04 2.46
N ARG A 68 -4.66 1.27 2.69
CA ARG A 68 -5.24 2.16 1.68
C ARG A 68 -4.90 3.61 2.01
N TYR A 69 -4.56 4.37 0.98
CA TYR A 69 -4.43 5.81 1.03
C TYR A 69 -5.48 6.43 0.12
N SER A 70 -6.17 7.46 0.60
CA SER A 70 -7.22 8.13 -0.17
C SER A 70 -6.88 9.59 -0.34
N PHE A 71 -6.96 10.08 -1.57
CA PHE A 71 -6.67 11.46 -1.93
C PHE A 71 -7.87 12.10 -2.63
N PRO A 72 -8.08 13.41 -2.50
CA PRO A 72 -9.04 14.14 -3.32
C PRO A 72 -8.80 13.90 -4.82
N TYR A 73 -9.85 13.97 -5.64
CA TYR A 73 -9.68 13.92 -7.10
C TYR A 73 -9.14 15.23 -7.70
N ASP A 74 -9.21 16.33 -6.93
CA ASP A 74 -8.60 17.60 -7.29
C ASP A 74 -7.06 17.51 -7.23
N ARG A 75 -6.39 17.96 -8.29
CA ARG A 75 -4.94 17.79 -8.46
C ARG A 75 -4.14 18.52 -7.39
N GLU A 76 -4.47 19.78 -7.12
CA GLU A 76 -3.72 20.62 -6.17
C GLU A 76 -3.88 20.07 -4.76
N LYS A 77 -5.10 19.72 -4.37
CA LYS A 77 -5.37 19.12 -3.07
C LYS A 77 -4.69 17.75 -2.90
N ALA A 78 -4.74 16.90 -3.93
CA ALA A 78 -4.09 15.58 -3.89
C ALA A 78 -2.57 15.70 -3.68
N LEU A 79 -1.92 16.60 -4.43
CA LEU A 79 -0.48 16.84 -4.29
C LEU A 79 -0.14 17.52 -2.96
N GLY A 80 -0.98 18.43 -2.47
CA GLY A 80 -0.85 19.01 -1.13
C GLY A 80 -0.89 17.95 -0.04
N THR A 81 -1.89 17.05 -0.07
CA THR A 81 -1.98 15.92 0.86
C THR A 81 -0.75 15.00 0.78
N TRP A 82 -0.28 14.71 -0.44
CA TRP A 82 0.93 13.90 -0.62
C TRP A 82 2.18 14.56 -0.03
N ASN A 83 2.35 15.87 -0.24
CA ASN A 83 3.48 16.60 0.33
C ASN A 83 3.46 16.57 1.86
N SER A 84 2.31 16.77 2.49
CA SER A 84 2.20 16.66 3.95
C SER A 84 2.48 15.26 4.47
N ILE A 85 2.02 14.21 3.77
CA ILE A 85 2.37 12.82 4.11
C ILE A 85 3.87 12.59 4.00
N ARG A 86 4.50 13.11 2.93
CA ARG A 86 5.94 13.02 2.73
C ARG A 86 6.72 13.76 3.82
N GLU A 87 6.31 14.97 4.18
CA GLU A 87 6.92 15.76 5.26
C GLU A 87 6.84 15.02 6.60
N LEU A 88 5.68 14.47 6.96
CA LEU A 88 5.52 13.64 8.17
C LEU A 88 6.40 12.38 8.14
N LEU A 89 6.55 11.76 6.97
CA LEU A 89 7.41 10.59 6.80
C LEU A 89 8.89 10.96 6.94
N GLU A 90 9.30 12.10 6.37
CA GLU A 90 10.66 12.65 6.49
C GLU A 90 10.99 13.02 7.94
N GLU A 91 10.06 13.65 8.67
CA GLU A 91 10.20 13.95 10.09
C GLU A 91 10.34 12.68 10.93
N ALA A 92 9.52 11.66 10.67
CA ALA A 92 9.57 10.38 11.40
C ALA A 92 10.86 9.58 11.13
N LEU A 93 11.38 9.62 9.90
CA LEU A 93 12.67 9.00 9.54
C LEU A 93 13.88 9.84 10.01
N GLY A 94 13.60 11.01 10.56
CA GLY A 94 14.50 11.81 11.36
C GLY A 94 15.07 13.03 10.63
N GLU A 95 15.44 14.09 11.34
CA GLU A 95 16.20 13.97 12.59
C GLU A 95 17.33 12.89 12.55
N ALA A 96 17.66 12.32 11.38
CA ALA A 96 18.85 11.52 11.09
C ALA A 96 20.01 12.41 10.62
N LYS A 97 19.94 13.73 10.87
CA LYS A 97 20.95 14.72 10.46
C LYS A 97 21.56 15.55 11.58
N ALA A 98 21.21 15.33 12.84
CA ALA A 98 21.79 16.12 13.91
C ALA A 98 21.92 15.37 15.24
N THR A 99 22.73 14.31 15.30
CA THR A 99 23.71 14.09 16.40
C THR A 99 24.47 12.76 16.19
N THR A 100 25.80 12.86 16.13
CA THR A 100 26.80 11.86 16.53
C THR A 100 26.71 10.42 15.98
N THR A 101 27.64 10.12 15.08
CA THR A 101 28.47 8.89 14.99
C THR A 101 27.92 7.59 15.61
N THR A 102 27.40 6.67 14.79
CA THR A 102 27.58 5.19 14.78
C THR A 102 26.48 4.53 13.90
N PRO A 103 26.75 3.48 13.10
CA PRO A 103 25.79 2.98 12.11
C PRO A 103 24.81 1.98 12.74
N ALA A 104 23.54 2.37 12.86
CA ALA A 104 22.43 1.48 13.20
C ALA A 104 21.80 0.91 11.91
N GLY A 105 22.53 0.03 11.23
CA GLY A 105 22.05 -0.68 10.03
C GLY A 105 21.40 -2.04 10.32
N GLY A 106 21.25 -2.43 11.59
CA GLY A 106 20.90 -3.81 11.96
C GLY A 106 19.50 -4.02 12.58
N GLU A 107 18.81 -2.97 13.02
CA GLU A 107 17.53 -3.14 13.75
C GLU A 107 16.29 -3.07 12.84
N LEU A 108 16.35 -2.35 11.72
CA LEU A 108 15.22 -2.19 10.79
C LEU A 108 14.86 -3.47 10.02
N GLU A 109 15.82 -4.37 9.78
CA GLU A 109 15.53 -5.65 9.11
C GLU A 109 14.77 -6.61 10.02
N LYS A 110 14.93 -6.48 11.34
CA LYS A 110 14.34 -7.39 12.32
C LYS A 110 12.86 -7.08 12.60
N GLU A 111 12.47 -5.80 12.61
CA GLU A 111 11.05 -5.41 12.77
C GLU A 111 10.19 -5.77 11.55
N VAL A 112 10.76 -5.75 10.33
CA VAL A 112 10.05 -6.17 9.11
C VAL A 112 9.83 -7.69 9.08
N GLU A 113 10.71 -8.47 9.68
CA GLU A 113 10.51 -9.92 9.78
C GLU A 113 9.49 -10.27 10.89
N GLU A 114 9.49 -9.54 12.00
CA GLU A 114 8.53 -9.74 13.10
C GLU A 114 7.09 -9.28 12.75
N GLU A 115 6.89 -8.18 12.01
CA GLU A 115 5.53 -7.73 11.62
C GLU A 115 4.93 -8.55 10.45
N PHE A 116 5.75 -9.29 9.69
CA PHE A 116 5.32 -10.05 8.50
C PHE A 116 5.52 -11.57 8.59
N GLY A 117 6.20 -12.09 9.63
CA GLY A 117 6.52 -13.51 9.79
C GLY A 117 5.39 -14.38 10.35
N ASP A 118 4.57 -13.83 11.25
CA ASP A 118 3.59 -14.64 12.01
C ASP A 118 2.27 -14.94 11.27
N GLU A 119 1.97 -14.29 10.13
CA GLU A 119 0.71 -14.54 9.38
C GLU A 119 0.82 -15.67 8.31
N LEU A 120 1.97 -16.36 8.21
CA LEU A 120 2.19 -17.44 7.22
C LEU A 120 2.31 -18.87 7.81
N GLY A 121 2.26 -19.04 9.13
CA GLY A 121 2.43 -20.34 9.80
C GLY A 121 1.18 -21.21 9.95
N GLY A 122 0.12 -21.02 9.14
CA GLY A 122 -1.19 -21.65 9.39
C GLY A 122 -1.89 -22.31 8.20
N LEU A 123 -1.23 -22.51 7.06
CA LEU A 123 -1.85 -23.10 5.85
C LEU A 123 -1.08 -24.29 5.28
N GLU A 124 -0.40 -25.06 6.12
CA GLU A 124 0.05 -26.41 5.80
C GLU A 124 -0.25 -27.35 6.97
N GLU A 125 -1.50 -27.80 7.06
CA GLU A 125 -1.87 -29.15 7.48
C GLU A 125 -3.39 -29.31 7.37
N GLU A 126 -3.86 -29.87 6.27
CA GLU A 126 -4.95 -30.86 6.28
C GLU A 126 -5.04 -31.52 4.88
N LEU A 127 -4.43 -32.70 4.81
CA LEU A 127 -4.80 -33.91 4.03
C LEU A 127 -5.57 -33.76 2.70
#